data_AF-A0A7X9B889-F1
#
_entry.id   AF-A0A7X9B889-F1
#
_cell.length_a   1.000
_cell.length_b   1.000
_cell.length_c   1.000
_cell.angle_alpha   90.00
_cell.angle_beta   90.00
_cell.angle_gamma   90.00
#
_symmetry.space_group_name_H-M   'P 1'
#
loop_
_entity.id
_entity.type
_entity.pdbx_description
1 polymer ?
#
loop_
_entity_poly.entity_id
_entity_poly.type
_entity_poly.pdbx_seq_one_letter_code
_entity_poly.pdbx_strand_id
1 'polypeptide(L)' 'MLLNEKSKFTDREIIEKGSRALIKELGYSGFLRFIRHSEGISKEDYLKLEEEIFDDMSLDEIFDNAKKHWESR' A
#
# COMPACT_ATOMS: atom_id res chain seq x y z
N MET A 1 18.78 -5.04 -17.76
CA MET A 1 17.74 -3.99 -17.61
C MET A 1 17.35 -3.53 -19.00
N LEU A 2 16.07 -3.59 -19.33
CA LEU A 2 15.55 -3.17 -20.63
C LEU A 2 15.62 -1.63 -20.69
N LEU A 3 16.69 -1.11 -21.27
CA LEU A 3 16.83 0.32 -21.58
C LEU A 3 15.78 0.68 -22.63
N ASN A 4 14.67 1.24 -22.19
CA ASN A 4 13.68 1.81 -23.09
C ASN A 4 14.23 3.16 -23.57
N GLU A 5 14.69 3.22 -24.82
CA GLU A 5 15.26 4.42 -25.46
C GLU A 5 14.31 5.64 -25.46
N LYS A 6 13.03 5.46 -25.11
CA LYS A 6 12.05 6.55 -24.95
C LYS A 6 12.01 7.17 -23.54
N SER A 7 12.68 6.58 -22.56
CA SER A 7 12.68 7.13 -21.19
C SER A 7 13.80 8.15 -21.01
N LYS A 8 13.44 9.42 -20.77
CA LYS A 8 14.40 10.47 -20.37
C LYS A 8 14.97 10.27 -18.96
N PHE A 9 14.51 9.25 -18.24
CA PHE A 9 14.87 9.00 -16.85
C PHE A 9 15.52 7.63 -16.71
N THR A 10 16.58 7.59 -15.91
CA THR A 10 17.19 6.35 -15.43
C THR A 10 16.22 5.60 -14.50
N ASP A 11 16.38 4.29 -14.36
CA ASP A 11 15.58 3.48 -13.43
C ASP A 11 15.59 4.06 -12.01
N ARG A 12 16.74 4.57 -11.55
CA ARG A 12 16.87 5.24 -10.26
C ARG A 12 15.98 6.48 -10.16
N GLU A 13 15.97 7.32 -11.18
CA GLU A 13 15.14 8.53 -11.21
C GLU A 13 13.65 8.21 -11.28
N ILE A 14 13.27 7.15 -12.00
CA ILE A 14 11.89 6.66 -12.04
C ILE A 14 11.46 6.22 -10.64
N ILE A 15 12.26 5.38 -9.96
CA ILE A 15 11.98 4.90 -8.61
C ILE A 15 11.88 6.07 -7.63
N GLU A 16 12.81 7.03 -7.69
CA GLU A 16 12.85 8.16 -6.75
C GLU A 16 11.66 9.12 -6.97
N LYS A 17 11.32 9.43 -8.23
CA LYS A 17 10.17 10.28 -8.57
C LYS A 17 8.85 9.59 -8.25
N GLY A 18 8.72 8.30 -8.58
CA GLY A 18 7.54 7.50 -8.29
C GLY A 18 7.31 7.37 -6.78
N SER A 19 8.36 7.04 -6.01
CA SER A 19 8.27 6.93 -4.55
C SER A 19 7.82 8.24 -3.91
N ARG A 20 8.36 9.40 -4.35
CA ARG A 20 7.93 10.70 -3.84
C ARG A 20 6.46 11.02 -4.15
N ALA A 21 6.01 10.71 -5.38
CA ALA A 21 4.62 10.91 -5.75
C ALA A 21 3.69 10.04 -4.88
N LEU A 22 4.03 8.76 -4.70
CA LEU A 22 3.25 7.84 -3.88
C LEU A 22 3.21 8.26 -2.41
N ILE A 23 4.34 8.66 -1.81
CA ILE A 23 4.39 9.15 -0.42
C ILE A 23 3.52 10.40 -0.26
N LYS A 24 3.54 11.31 -1.24
CA LYS A 24 2.75 12.54 -1.19
C LYS A 24 1.25 12.26 -1.20
N GLU A 25 0.79 11.35 -2.06
CA GLU A 25 -0.65 11.09 -2.23
C GLU A 25 -1.20 10.09 -1.20
N LEU A 26 -0.40 9.11 -0.75
CA LEU A 26 -0.85 8.01 0.11
C LEU A 26 -0.38 8.13 1.57
N GLY A 27 0.55 9.04 1.86
CA GLY A 27 1.33 9.01 3.09
C GLY A 27 2.33 7.86 3.13
N TYR A 28 3.21 7.88 4.13
CA TYR A 28 4.30 6.89 4.24
C TYR A 28 3.79 5.46 4.44
N SER A 29 2.73 5.27 5.24
CA SER A 29 2.11 3.95 5.47
C SER A 29 1.44 3.40 4.21
N GLY A 30 0.73 4.24 3.45
CA GLY A 30 0.11 3.85 2.19
C GLY A 30 1.14 3.51 1.12
N PHE A 31 2.23 4.27 1.02
CA PHE A 31 3.37 3.93 0.18
C PHE A 31 3.97 2.55 0.52
N LEU A 32 4.22 2.27 1.81
CA LEU A 32 4.76 0.96 2.22
C LEU A 32 3.82 -0.21 1.92
N ARG A 33 2.50 0.00 2.01
CA ARG A 33 1.51 -1.01 1.63
C ARG A 33 1.53 -1.25 0.11
N PHE A 34 1.59 -0.17 -0.68
CA PHE A 34 1.66 -0.24 -2.15
C PHE A 34 2.88 -1.01 -2.63
N ILE A 35 4.07 -0.72 -2.10
CA ILE A 35 5.32 -1.40 -2.50
C ILE A 35 5.27 -2.88 -2.16
N ARG A 36 4.82 -3.24 -0.94
CA ARG A 36 4.65 -4.65 -0.53
C ARG A 36 3.72 -5.44 -1.45
N HIS A 37 2.64 -4.81 -1.90
CA HIS A 37 1.69 -5.42 -2.82
C HIS A 37 2.25 -5.52 -4.25
N SER A 38 2.84 -4.43 -4.76
CA SER A 38 3.25 -4.31 -6.17
C SER A 38 4.51 -5.10 -6.50
N GLU A 39 5.45 -5.21 -5.56
CA GLU A 39 6.70 -5.94 -5.80
C GLU A 39 6.54 -7.45 -5.62
N GLY A 40 5.35 -7.95 -5.25
CA GLY A 40 5.13 -9.36 -4.94
C GLY A 40 6.04 -9.91 -3.83
N ILE A 41 6.67 -9.01 -3.06
CA ILE A 41 7.55 -9.35 -1.93
C ILE A 41 6.73 -9.98 -0.81
N SER A 42 5.45 -9.63 -0.73
CA SER A 42 4.47 -10.34 0.08
C SER A 42 4.05 -11.64 -0.64
N LYS A 43 4.43 -12.81 -0.09
CA LYS A 43 3.74 -14.08 -0.42
C LYS A 43 2.32 -14.14 0.17
N GLU A 44 2.02 -13.23 1.07
CA GLU A 44 0.74 -13.13 1.75
C GLU A 44 -0.20 -12.29 0.89
N ASP A 45 -1.29 -12.91 0.46
CA ASP A 45 -2.39 -12.24 -0.20
C ASP A 45 -3.14 -11.44 0.87
N TYR A 46 -2.96 -10.12 0.89
CA TYR A 46 -3.56 -9.25 1.90
C TYR A 46 -5.09 -9.31 1.89
N LEU A 47 -5.71 -9.66 0.75
CA LEU A 47 -7.16 -9.87 0.71
C LEU A 47 -7.54 -11.12 1.52
N LYS A 48 -6.74 -12.18 1.45
CA LYS A 48 -6.93 -13.38 2.28
C LYS A 48 -6.63 -13.12 3.75
N LEU A 49 -5.61 -12.31 4.04
CA LEU A 49 -5.28 -11.95 5.42
C LEU A 49 -6.37 -11.06 6.02
N GLU A 50 -6.94 -10.15 5.24
CA GLU A 50 -8.09 -9.33 5.64
C GLU A 50 -9.32 -10.20 5.87
N GLU A 51 -9.61 -11.15 4.95
CA GLU A 51 -10.65 -12.16 5.16
C GLU A 51 -10.41 -12.97 6.43
N GLU A 52 -9.18 -13.43 6.73
CA GLU A 52 -8.88 -14.22 7.94
C GLU A 52 -9.01 -13.40 9.23
N ILE A 53 -8.55 -12.15 9.24
CA ILE A 53 -8.57 -11.29 10.43
C ILE A 53 -9.98 -10.79 10.73
N PHE A 54 -10.80 -10.59 9.70
CA PHE A 54 -12.12 -9.99 9.81
C PHE A 54 -13.27 -10.92 9.40
N ASP A 55 -13.03 -12.24 9.35
CA ASP A 55 -13.99 -13.25 8.85
C ASP A 55 -15.33 -13.23 9.58
N ASP A 56 -15.32 -12.85 10.87
CA ASP A 56 -16.49 -12.79 11.74
C ASP A 56 -17.08 -11.38 11.90
N MET A 57 -16.53 -10.39 11.21
CA MET A 57 -16.92 -8.98 11.32
C MET A 57 -17.57 -8.47 10.05
N SER A 58 -18.71 -7.81 10.21
CA SER A 58 -19.28 -7.02 9.11
C SER A 58 -18.42 -5.79 8.82
N LEU A 59 -18.50 -5.29 7.58
CA LEU A 59 -17.79 -4.08 7.17
C LEU A 59 -18.10 -2.90 8.10
N ASP A 60 -19.37 -2.76 8.49
CA ASP A 60 -19.83 -1.70 9.40
C ASP A 60 -19.17 -1.82 10.79
N GLU A 61 -19.04 -3.03 11.34
CA GLU A 61 -18.36 -3.28 12.61
C GLU A 61 -16.86 -2.94 12.55
N ILE A 62 -16.20 -3.25 11.44
CA ILE A 62 -14.78 -2.88 11.21
C ILE A 62 -14.64 -1.36 11.25
N PHE A 63 -15.49 -0.63 10.53
CA PHE A 63 -15.47 0.84 10.49
C PHE A 63 -15.77 1.46 11.85
N ASP A 64 -16.78 0.96 12.57
CA ASP A 64 -17.15 1.44 13.90
C ASP A 64 -16.03 1.21 14.92
N ASN A 65 -15.37 0.05 14.89
CA ASN A 65 -14.25 -0.26 15.77
C ASN A 65 -13.03 0.62 15.47
N ALA A 66 -12.71 0.83 14.19
CA ALA A 66 -11.64 1.72 13.77
C ALA A 66 -11.89 3.16 14.24
N LYS A 67 -13.14 3.64 14.10
CA LYS A 67 -13.55 4.97 14.55
C LYS A 67 -13.43 5.14 16.07
N LYS A 68 -13.94 4.17 16.85
CA LYS A 68 -13.82 4.18 18.32
C LYS A 68 -12.36 4.24 18.76
N HIS A 69 -11.49 3.43 18.15
CA HIS A 69 -10.06 3.44 18.47
C HIS A 69 -9.37 4.77 18.12
N TRP A 70 -9.76 5.40 17.02
CA TRP A 70 -9.23 6.70 16.62
C TRP A 70 -9.68 7.83 17.55
N GLU A 71 -10.94 7.84 17.96
CA GLU A 71 -11.51 8.84 18.88
C GLU A 71 -11.03 8.67 20.33
N SER A 72 -10.64 7.45 20.72
CA SER A 72 -10.07 7.15 22.05
C SER A 72 -8.60 7.54 22.22
N ARG A 73 -7.98 8.13 21.20
CA ARG A 73 -6.56 8.46 21.14
C ARG A 73 -6.25 9.92 21.43
#